data_AF-A0A661HU81-F1
#
_entry.id   AF-A0A661HU81-F1
#
_cell.length_a   1.000
_cell.length_b   1.000
_cell.length_c   1.000
_cell.angle_alpha   90.00
_cell.angle_beta   90.00
_cell.angle_gamma   90.00
#
_symmetry.space_group_name_H-M   'P 1'
#
loop_
_entity.id
_entity.type
_entity.pdbx_description
1 polymer ?
#
loop_
_entity_poly.entity_id
_entity_poly.type
_entity_poly.pdbx_seq_one_letter_code
_entity_poly.pdbx_strand_id
1 'polypeptide(L)'
;MQDSPEYLAKKAFFDKVLTVYGRNPVMEALEDENITIHKLHLSKSNKDADVLEQMKDIAKKRDIEVVYHDKQALSRISKNAKQDQGVALDMVLEHME
;
A
#
# COMPACT_ATOMS: atom_id res chain seq x y z
N MET A 1 19.14 16.97 20.03
CA MET A 1 18.51 17.45 18.79
C MET A 1 17.01 17.28 18.97
N GLN A 2 16.23 18.32 18.74
CA GLN A 2 14.76 18.28 18.85
C GLN A 2 14.22 18.09 17.43
N ASP A 3 13.36 17.09 17.23
CA ASP A 3 12.82 16.78 15.91
C ASP A 3 11.96 17.95 15.37
N SER A 4 11.93 18.12 14.04
CA SER A 4 11.10 19.17 13.43
C SER A 4 9.61 18.84 13.55
N PRO A 5 8.72 19.85 13.64
CA PRO A 5 7.28 19.64 13.66
C PRO A 5 6.76 18.83 12.46
N GLU A 6 7.36 19.03 11.28
CA GLU A 6 7.04 18.30 10.05
C GLU A 6 7.35 16.80 10.16
N TYR A 7 8.49 16.45 10.76
CA TYR A 7 8.86 15.06 10.98
C TYR A 7 7.90 14.37 11.96
N LEU A 8 7.55 15.06 13.05
CA LEU A 8 6.62 14.54 14.05
C LEU A 8 5.22 14.31 13.46
N ALA A 9 4.72 15.25 12.64
CA ALA A 9 3.43 15.11 11.96
C ALA A 9 3.44 13.93 10.98
N LYS A 10 4.52 13.78 10.19
CA LYS A 10 4.69 12.65 9.28
C LYS A 10 4.73 11.32 10.02
N LYS A 11 5.46 11.25 11.13
CA LYS A 11 5.53 10.05 11.97
C LYS A 11 4.15 9.68 12.51
N ALA A 12 3.42 10.65 13.09
CA ALA A 12 2.08 10.42 13.62
C ALA A 12 1.08 9.93 12.56
N PHE A 13 1.22 10.37 11.31
CA PHE A 13 0.43 9.83 10.20
C PHE A 13 0.75 8.35 9.95
N PHE A 14 2.03 7.99 9.80
CA PHE A 14 2.42 6.60 9.51
C PHE A 14 2.18 5.63 10.68
N ASP A 15 2.08 6.13 11.91
CA ASP A 15 1.66 5.32 13.06
C ASP A 15 0.20 4.83 12.92
N LYS A 16 -0.62 5.48 12.08
CA LYS A 16 -2.00 5.09 11.76
C LYS A 16 -2.11 4.32 10.44
N VAL A 17 -1.00 4.01 9.78
CA VAL A 17 -1.00 3.28 8.50
C VAL A 17 -0.79 1.79 8.74
N LEU A 18 -1.67 0.97 8.18
CA LEU A 18 -1.56 -0.48 8.15
C LEU A 18 -1.28 -0.94 6.72
N THR A 19 -0.16 -1.64 6.54
CA THR A 19 0.19 -2.26 5.26
C THR A 19 -0.33 -3.70 5.19
N VAL A 20 -1.17 -3.99 4.19
CA VAL A 20 -1.54 -5.36 3.79
C VAL A 20 -0.78 -5.77 2.53
N TYR A 21 -0.55 -7.06 2.30
CA TYR A 21 0.26 -7.55 1.18
C TYR A 21 -0.26 -8.88 0.64
N GLY A 22 0.08 -9.19 -0.61
CA GLY A 22 -0.43 -10.35 -1.33
C GLY A 22 -1.63 -9.99 -2.17
N ARG A 23 -1.84 -10.70 -3.29
CA ARG A 23 -2.82 -10.27 -4.31
C ARG A 23 -4.26 -10.30 -3.81
N ASN A 24 -4.67 -11.40 -3.17
CA ASN A 24 -6.04 -11.55 -2.68
C ASN A 24 -6.41 -10.51 -1.60
N PRO A 25 -5.66 -10.37 -0.49
CA PRO A 25 -6.03 -9.40 0.55
C PRO A 25 -5.95 -7.94 0.06
N VAL A 26 -5.02 -7.63 -0.86
CA VAL A 26 -4.97 -6.30 -1.46
C VAL A 26 -6.17 -6.04 -2.37
N MET A 27 -6.60 -7.03 -3.15
CA MET A 27 -7.79 -6.90 -3.99
C MET A 27 -9.04 -6.68 -3.13
N GLU A 28 -9.24 -7.51 -2.10
CA GLU A 28 -10.37 -7.40 -1.17
C GLU A 28 -10.44 -5.99 -0.55
N ALA A 29 -9.30 -5.47 -0.08
CA ALA A 29 -9.24 -4.13 0.51
C ALA A 29 -9.46 -3.00 -0.51
N LEU A 30 -9.06 -3.20 -1.77
CA LEU A 30 -9.32 -2.24 -2.85
C LEU A 30 -10.78 -2.21 -3.28
N GLU A 31 -11.49 -3.34 -3.19
CA GLU A 31 -12.91 -3.43 -3.54
C GLU A 31 -13.82 -2.84 -2.46
N ASP A 32 -13.38 -2.79 -1.20
CA ASP A 32 -14.12 -2.10 -0.13
C ASP A 32 -13.94 -0.58 -0.20
N GLU A 33 -15.01 0.12 -0.57
CA GLU A 33 -15.04 1.58 -0.67
C GLU A 33 -14.99 2.28 0.69
N ASN A 34 -15.25 1.58 1.79
CA ASN A 34 -15.19 2.13 3.16
C ASN A 34 -13.77 2.16 3.72
N ILE A 35 -12.81 1.50 3.07
CA ILE A 35 -11.41 1.52 3.51
C ILE A 35 -10.71 2.72 2.87
N THR A 36 -10.19 3.60 3.72
CA THR A 36 -9.33 4.71 3.28
C THR A 36 -7.96 4.18 2.90
N ILE A 37 -7.60 4.31 1.62
CA ILE A 37 -6.33 3.85 1.07
C ILE A 37 -5.36 5.01 0.92
N HIS A 38 -4.14 4.85 1.43
CA HIS A 38 -3.06 5.80 1.22
C HIS A 38 -2.32 5.55 -0.10
N LYS A 39 -1.92 4.29 -0.36
CA LYS A 39 -1.03 3.98 -1.48
C LYS A 39 -1.07 2.51 -1.89
N LEU A 40 -1.12 2.26 -3.20
CA LEU A 40 -0.91 0.93 -3.79
C LEU A 40 0.55 0.78 -4.22
N HIS A 41 1.21 -0.27 -3.75
CA HIS A 41 2.60 -0.59 -4.05
C HIS A 41 2.67 -1.81 -4.96
N LEU A 42 3.33 -1.66 -6.11
CA LEU A 42 3.54 -2.74 -7.08
C LEU A 42 5.04 -3.00 -7.29
N SER A 43 5.40 -4.26 -7.47
CA SER A 43 6.75 -4.62 -7.93
C SER A 43 6.92 -4.30 -9.41
N LYS A 44 8.05 -3.66 -9.78
CA LYS A 44 8.51 -3.50 -11.17
C LYS A 44 8.77 -4.83 -11.88
N SER A 45 8.98 -5.91 -11.12
CA SER A 45 9.21 -7.26 -11.67
C SER A 45 7.94 -8.10 -11.80
N ASN A 46 6.77 -7.52 -11.54
CA ASN A 46 5.51 -8.19 -11.81
C ASN A 46 5.40 -8.51 -13.30
N LYS A 47 5.02 -9.75 -13.60
CA LYS A 47 4.55 -10.10 -14.94
C LYS A 47 3.11 -9.62 -15.10
N ASP A 48 2.73 -9.35 -16.34
CA ASP A 48 1.34 -9.01 -16.68
C ASP A 48 0.40 -10.11 -16.17
N ALA A 49 -0.66 -9.67 -15.49
CA ALA A 49 -1.69 -10.53 -14.93
C ALA A 49 -2.97 -9.72 -14.77
N ASP A 50 -4.11 -10.29 -15.15
CA ASP A 50 -5.40 -9.60 -15.15
C ASP A 50 -5.74 -8.97 -13.81
N VAL A 51 -5.43 -9.66 -12.70
CA VAL A 51 -5.64 -9.15 -11.33
C VAL A 51 -4.86 -7.86 -11.05
N LEU A 52 -3.66 -7.68 -11.61
CA LEU A 52 -2.88 -6.47 -11.42
C LEU A 52 -3.43 -5.31 -12.26
N GLU A 53 -3.97 -5.60 -13.45
CA GLU A 53 -4.69 -4.61 -14.24
C GLU A 53 -5.95 -4.15 -13.52
N GLN A 54 -6.73 -5.07 -12.96
CA GLN A 54 -7.91 -4.76 -12.15
C GLN A 54 -7.58 -3.88 -10.94
N MET A 55 -6.50 -4.19 -10.20
CA MET A 55 -6.04 -3.36 -9.09
C MET A 55 -5.69 -1.93 -9.54
N LYS A 56 -5.00 -1.79 -10.68
CA LYS A 56 -4.65 -0.48 -11.25
C LYS A 56 -5.89 0.30 -11.69
N ASP A 57 -6.88 -0.39 -12.28
CA ASP A 57 -8.14 0.24 -12.68
C ASP A 57 -8.94 0.74 -11.49
N ILE A 58 -9.03 -0.05 -10.40
CA ILE A 58 -9.67 0.38 -9.15
C ILE A 58 -8.91 1.57 -8.56
N ALA A 59 -7.58 1.48 -8.46
CA ALA A 59 -6.75 2.56 -7.94
C ALA A 59 -6.96 3.86 -8.73
N LYS A 60 -7.01 3.77 -10.06
CA LYS A 60 -7.29 4.92 -10.93
C LYS A 60 -8.70 5.49 -10.71
N LYS A 61 -9.72 4.63 -10.57
CA LYS A 61 -11.11 5.07 -10.32
C LYS A 61 -11.27 5.77 -8.98
N ARG A 62 -10.54 5.31 -7.96
CA ARG A 62 -10.57 5.82 -6.59
C ARG A 62 -9.53 6.93 -6.32
N ASP A 63 -8.79 7.37 -7.34
CA ASP A 63 -7.68 8.35 -7.24
C ASP A 63 -6.58 7.96 -6.22
N ILE A 64 -6.29 6.65 -6.14
CA ILE A 64 -5.26 6.09 -5.28
C ILE A 64 -3.91 6.15 -5.99
N GLU A 65 -2.89 6.67 -5.29
CA GLU A 65 -1.52 6.70 -5.80
C GLU A 65 -0.97 5.26 -5.99
N VAL A 66 -0.48 4.97 -7.21
CA VAL A 66 0.18 3.70 -7.54
C VAL A 66 1.68 3.93 -7.67
N VAL A 67 2.48 3.24 -6.86
CA VAL A 67 3.94 3.38 -6.84
C VAL A 67 4.63 2.07 -7.14
N TYR A 68 5.63 2.14 -8.02
CA TYR A 68 6.40 0.98 -8.46
C TYR A 68 7.75 0.88 -7.75
N HIS A 69 8.02 -0.29 -7.18
CA HIS A 69 9.21 -0.58 -6.38
C HIS A 69 10.03 -1.69 -7.01
N ASP A 70 11.34 -1.70 -6.78
CA ASP A 70 12.08 -2.94 -6.97
C ASP A 70 11.66 -3.99 -5.94
N LYS A 71 12.00 -5.26 -6.18
CA LYS A 71 11.61 -6.38 -5.32
C LYS A 71 12.08 -6.19 -3.87
N GLN A 72 13.27 -5.63 -3.66
CA GLN A 72 13.84 -5.47 -2.33
C GLN A 72 13.15 -4.35 -1.55
N ALA A 73 12.85 -3.23 -2.21
CA ALA A 73 12.07 -2.14 -1.65
C ALA A 73 10.66 -2.59 -1.27
N LEU A 74 9.96 -3.31 -2.15
CA LEU A 74 8.63 -3.85 -1.83
C LEU A 74 8.68 -4.83 -0.64
N SER A 75 9.69 -5.70 -0.58
CA SER A 75 9.87 -6.64 0.53
C SER A 75 10.05 -5.95 1.89
N ARG A 76 10.65 -4.76 1.91
CA ARG A 76 10.79 -3.95 3.14
C ARG A 76 9.45 -3.36 3.57
N ILE A 77 8.61 -2.97 2.60
CA ILE A 77 7.27 -2.43 2.84
C ILE A 77 6.35 -3.54 3.36
N SER A 78 6.27 -4.67 2.66
CA SER A 78 5.44 -5.82 3.06
C SER A 78 5.94 -6.51 4.33
N LYS A 79 7.23 -6.37 4.66
CA LYS A 79 7.96 -7.13 5.68
C LYS A 79 7.90 -8.65 5.46
N ASN A 80 7.41 -9.12 4.31
CA ASN A 80 7.21 -10.53 4.01
C ASN A 80 7.36 -10.83 2.50
N ALA A 81 8.62 -10.78 2.04
CA ALA A 81 9.02 -10.98 0.64
C ALA A 81 8.50 -12.26 -0.02
N LYS A 82 8.25 -13.33 0.76
CA LYS A 82 7.84 -14.63 0.22
C LYS A 82 6.36 -14.67 -0.14
N GLN A 83 5.54 -13.84 0.51
CA GLN A 83 4.08 -13.90 0.41
C GLN A 83 3.46 -12.62 -0.15
N ASP A 84 4.21 -11.53 -0.31
CA ASP A 84 3.68 -10.29 -0.88
C ASP A 84 3.24 -10.43 -2.34
N GLN A 85 3.74 -11.43 -3.07
CA GLN A 85 3.39 -11.70 -4.47
C GLN A 85 3.54 -10.47 -5.39
N GLY A 86 4.45 -9.56 -5.04
CA GLY A 86 4.70 -8.34 -5.80
C GLY A 86 3.68 -7.22 -5.58
N VAL A 87 2.85 -7.29 -4.53
CA VAL A 87 1.84 -6.26 -4.21
C VAL A 87 1.76 -5.99 -2.71
N ALA A 88 1.65 -4.71 -2.34
CA ALA A 88 1.29 -4.26 -1.00
C ALA A 88 0.37 -3.03 -1.06
N LEU A 89 -0.38 -2.76 -0.01
CA LEU A 89 -1.37 -1.68 0.07
C LEU A 89 -1.32 -1.04 1.45
N ASP A 90 -1.10 0.26 1.49
CA ASP A 90 -1.13 1.06 2.71
C ASP A 90 -2.54 1.59 2.93
N MET A 91 -3.15 1.23 4.06
CA MET A 91 -4.49 1.64 4.48
C MET A 91 -4.38 2.57 5.69
N VAL A 92 -5.27 3.56 5.79
CA VAL A 92 -5.33 4.48 6.92
C VAL A 92 -6.35 3.97 7.92
N LEU A 93 -5.93 3.78 9.17
CA LEU A 93 -6.80 3.37 10.27
C LEU A 93 -7.47 4.60 10.89
N GLU A 94 -8.65 4.96 10.38
CA GLU A 94 -9.35 6.21 10.71
C GLU A 94 -9.80 6.32 12.18
N HIS A 95 -9.95 5.19 12.88
CA HIS A 95 -10.43 5.14 14.26
C HIS A 95 -9.34 4.92 15.30
N MET A 96 -8.06 5.01 14.91
CA MET A 96 -6.96 4.96 15.88
C MET A 96 -6.79 6.32 16.58
N GLU A 97 -7.09 6.35 17.87
CA GLU A 97 -6.84 7.47 18.80
C GLU A 97 -5.40 7.48 19.32
#